data_AF-A0A2V8C774-F1
#
_entry.id   AF-A0A2V8C774-F1
#
_cell.length_a   1.000
_cell.length_b   1.000
_cell.length_c   1.000
_cell.angle_alpha   90.00
_cell.angle_beta   90.00
_cell.angle_gamma   90.00
#
_symmetry.space_group_name_H-M   'P 1'
#
loop_
_entity.id
_entity.type
_entity.pdbx_description
1 polymer ?
#
loop_
_entity_poly.entity_id
_entity_poly.type
_entity_poly.pdbx_seq_one_letter_code
_entity_poly.pdbx_strand_id
1 'polypeptide(L)'
;MRGDVIPFVLALTVLTAAAQSGSAGPQTGASRVALAAVTDARNRPLVDVGEDDFVIQEGGASREILSVRPADYPIIVLVDTGDDPRGDFALMRKAVGHFIDRIGQRPLALGTF
;
A
#
# COMPACT_ATOMS: atom_id res chain seq x y z
N MET A 1 -57.45 54.43 -18.94
CA MET A 1 -56.03 54.14 -18.68
C MET A 1 -56.00 52.80 -17.95
N ARG A 2 -55.84 51.71 -18.69
CA ARG A 2 -55.84 50.33 -18.18
C ARG A 2 -54.38 49.90 -18.08
N GLY A 3 -53.93 49.56 -16.88
CA GLY A 3 -52.58 49.05 -16.63
C GLY A 3 -52.54 47.58 -17.00
N ASP A 4 -51.65 47.23 -17.94
CA ASP A 4 -51.45 45.86 -18.39
C ASP A 4 -50.68 45.06 -17.33
N VAL A 5 -51.24 43.90 -16.99
CA VAL A 5 -50.71 42.94 -16.02
C VAL A 5 -49.74 42.03 -16.78
N ILE A 6 -48.46 42.06 -16.42
CA ILE A 6 -47.43 41.18 -17.01
C ILE A 6 -47.45 39.85 -16.25
N PRO A 7 -47.75 38.69 -16.86
CA PRO A 7 -47.58 37.41 -16.20
C PRO A 7 -46.12 36.97 -16.28
N PHE A 8 -45.52 36.81 -15.11
CA PHE A 8 -44.17 36.32 -14.87
C PHE A 8 -44.13 34.80 -15.13
N VAL A 9 -43.56 34.36 -16.25
CA VAL A 9 -43.39 32.93 -16.57
C VAL A 9 -42.08 32.45 -15.96
N LEU A 10 -42.17 31.64 -14.90
CA LEU A 10 -41.04 30.99 -14.23
C LEU A 10 -40.63 29.75 -15.05
N ALA A 11 -39.54 29.83 -15.81
CA ALA A 11 -38.95 28.68 -16.49
C ALA A 11 -38.04 27.90 -15.51
N LEU A 12 -38.53 26.80 -14.97
CA LEU A 12 -37.77 25.87 -14.13
C LEU A 12 -36.85 25.00 -15.02
N THR A 13 -35.57 25.35 -15.11
CA THR A 13 -34.56 24.57 -15.84
C THR A 13 -34.04 23.45 -14.92
N VAL A 14 -34.42 22.20 -15.20
CA VAL A 14 -33.86 21.03 -14.51
C VAL A 14 -32.49 20.75 -15.09
N LEU A 15 -31.43 21.13 -14.38
CA LEU A 15 -30.05 20.82 -14.74
C LEU A 15 -29.72 19.41 -14.24
N THR A 16 -29.96 18.39 -15.07
CA THR A 16 -29.47 17.02 -14.84
C THR A 16 -27.96 17.00 -15.02
N ALA A 17 -27.22 17.26 -13.95
CA ALA A 17 -25.79 17.01 -13.88
C ALA A 17 -25.55 15.50 -13.93
N ALA A 18 -25.32 14.96 -15.14
CA ALA A 18 -24.73 13.65 -15.29
C ALA A 18 -23.33 13.71 -14.69
N ALA A 19 -23.20 13.24 -13.44
CA ALA A 19 -21.92 12.94 -12.84
C ALA A 19 -21.28 11.85 -13.71
N GLN A 20 -20.49 12.25 -14.69
CA GLN A 20 -19.57 11.36 -15.37
C GLN A 20 -18.56 10.96 -14.32
N SER A 21 -18.84 9.85 -13.64
CA SER A 21 -17.83 9.05 -12.94
C SER A 21 -16.87 8.56 -14.03
N GLY A 22 -15.96 9.43 -14.46
CA GLY A 22 -14.84 9.04 -15.29
C GLY A 22 -14.06 8.02 -14.51
N SER A 23 -14.16 6.76 -14.90
CA SER A 23 -13.15 5.77 -14.57
C SER A 23 -11.84 6.36 -15.06
N ALA A 24 -11.01 6.86 -14.14
CA ALA A 24 -9.67 7.30 -14.46
C ALA A 24 -8.96 6.10 -15.09
N GLY A 25 -8.85 6.10 -16.41
CA GLY A 25 -8.10 5.10 -17.14
C GLY A 25 -6.66 5.07 -16.64
N PRO A 26 -5.91 3.97 -16.87
CA PRO A 26 -4.51 3.91 -16.48
C PRO A 26 -3.77 5.14 -17.00
N GLN A 27 -3.24 5.97 -16.09
CA GLN A 27 -2.54 7.19 -16.49
C GLN A 27 -1.19 6.79 -17.09
N THR A 28 -1.07 6.92 -18.41
CA THR A 28 0.18 6.66 -19.14
C THR A 28 1.29 7.53 -18.58
N GLY A 29 2.41 6.91 -18.17
CA GLY A 29 3.56 7.60 -17.58
C GLY A 29 3.57 7.73 -16.06
N ALA A 30 2.54 7.25 -15.34
CA ALA A 30 2.61 7.16 -13.88
C ALA A 30 3.55 6.03 -13.43
N SER A 31 4.53 6.36 -12.58
CA SER A 31 5.34 5.36 -11.87
C SER A 31 4.53 4.77 -10.72
N ARG A 32 4.60 3.45 -10.54
CA ARG A 32 3.94 2.71 -9.48
C ARG A 32 4.93 1.79 -8.81
N VAL A 33 4.68 1.48 -7.54
CA VAL A 33 5.44 0.50 -6.78
C VAL A 33 4.57 -0.73 -6.55
N ALA A 34 5.07 -1.90 -6.94
CA ALA A 34 4.48 -3.18 -6.62
C ALA A 34 5.31 -3.85 -5.52
N LEU A 35 4.62 -4.51 -4.59
CA LEU A 35 5.26 -5.31 -3.55
C LEU A 35 5.18 -6.78 -3.88
N ALA A 36 6.33 -7.45 -3.79
CA ALA A 36 6.43 -8.88 -4.02
C ALA A 36 7.28 -9.53 -2.92
N ALA A 37 6.86 -10.72 -2.50
CA ALA A 37 7.69 -11.63 -1.73
C ALA A 37 8.05 -12.80 -2.64
N VAL A 38 9.34 -13.08 -2.80
CA VAL A 38 9.84 -14.16 -3.65
C VAL A 38 10.38 -15.26 -2.75
N THR A 39 9.75 -16.44 -2.82
CA THR A 39 10.12 -17.60 -2.01
C THR A 39 10.26 -18.85 -2.87
N ASP A 40 11.04 -19.81 -2.38
CA ASP A 40 11.14 -21.14 -2.99
C ASP A 40 9.95 -22.04 -2.62
N ALA A 41 9.93 -23.27 -3.14
CA ALA A 41 8.89 -24.26 -2.85
C ALA A 41 8.77 -24.67 -1.37
N ARG A 42 9.76 -24.33 -0.52
CA ARG A 42 9.75 -24.55 0.93
C ARG A 42 9.45 -23.27 1.70
N ASN A 43 8.97 -22.24 1.02
CA ASN A 43 8.68 -20.91 1.55
C ASN A 43 9.91 -20.20 2.16
N ARG A 44 11.10 -20.50 1.66
CA ARG A 44 12.34 -19.81 2.06
C ARG A 44 12.55 -18.58 1.16
N PRO A 45 12.95 -17.43 1.71
CA PRO A 45 13.24 -16.25 0.89
C PRO A 45 14.30 -16.54 -0.17
N LEU A 46 14.03 -16.14 -1.41
CA LEU A 46 15.02 -16.19 -2.48
C LEU A 46 15.88 -14.92 -2.44
N VAL A 47 17.18 -15.08 -2.62
CA VAL A 47 18.17 -13.98 -2.68
C VAL A 47 18.57 -13.71 -4.13
N ASP A 48 19.24 -12.58 -4.36
CA ASP A 48 19.77 -12.17 -5.67
C ASP A 48 18.69 -12.04 -6.77
N VAL A 49 17.46 -11.68 -6.38
CA VAL A 49 16.37 -11.39 -7.31
C VAL A 49 16.56 -10.00 -7.91
N GLY A 50 16.55 -9.91 -9.24
CA GLY A 50 16.74 -8.70 -10.02
C GLY A 50 15.53 -8.31 -10.87
N GLU A 51 15.73 -7.34 -11.75
CA GLU A 51 14.68 -6.82 -12.65
C GLU A 51 14.18 -7.86 -13.65
N ASP A 52 15.09 -8.70 -14.17
CA ASP A 52 14.80 -9.74 -15.15
C ASP A 52 13.94 -10.89 -14.60
N ASP A 53 13.81 -11.00 -13.28
CA ASP A 53 13.01 -12.03 -12.61
C ASP A 53 11.53 -11.66 -12.49
N PHE A 54 11.14 -10.46 -12.90
CA PHE A 54 9.77 -9.96 -12.79
C PHE A 54 9.18 -9.56 -14.14
N VAL A 55 7.88 -9.80 -14.28
CA VAL A 55 7.04 -9.23 -15.34
C VAL A 55 5.86 -8.56 -14.68
N ILE A 56 5.69 -7.26 -14.91
CA ILE A 56 4.56 -6.48 -14.39
C ILE A 56 3.57 -6.22 -15.51
N GLN A 57 2.28 -6.50 -15.25
CA GLN A 57 1.19 -6.16 -16.15
C GLN A 57 0.16 -5.28 -15.46
N GLU A 58 -0.31 -4.24 -16.15
CA GLU A 58 -1.39 -3.37 -15.70
C GLU A 58 -2.46 -3.31 -16.80
N GLY A 59 -3.69 -3.76 -16.49
CA GLY A 59 -4.77 -3.80 -17.48
C GLY A 59 -4.48 -4.71 -18.69
N GLY A 60 -3.68 -5.76 -18.52
CA GLY A 60 -3.30 -6.69 -19.59
C GLY A 60 -2.15 -6.21 -20.48
N ALA A 61 -1.60 -5.03 -20.25
CA ALA A 61 -0.42 -4.53 -20.94
C ALA A 61 0.83 -4.69 -20.06
N SER A 62 1.94 -5.12 -20.66
CA SER A 62 3.24 -5.18 -19.97
C SER A 62 3.73 -3.78 -19.60
N ARG A 63 4.38 -3.67 -18.44
CA ARG A 63 4.95 -2.42 -17.92
C ARG A 63 6.46 -2.56 -17.79
N GLU A 64 7.16 -1.47 -18.09
CA GLU A 64 8.59 -1.36 -17.85
C GLU A 64 8.88 -1.34 -16.34
N ILE A 65 9.91 -2.08 -15.94
CA ILE A 65 10.42 -2.10 -14.57
C ILE A 65 11.57 -1.11 -14.50
N LEU A 66 11.41 -0.06 -13.70
CA LEU A 66 12.41 1.00 -13.57
C LEU A 66 13.49 0.69 -12.52
N SER A 67 13.16 -0.14 -11.53
CA SER A 67 14.07 -0.55 -10.47
C SER A 67 13.48 -1.71 -9.67
N VAL A 68 14.33 -2.65 -9.27
CA VAL A 68 14.03 -3.61 -8.19
C VAL A 68 14.96 -3.37 -7.02
N ARG A 69 14.39 -3.30 -5.80
CA ARG A 69 15.17 -3.16 -4.58
C ARG A 69 14.47 -3.84 -3.40
N PRO A 70 15.22 -4.30 -2.39
CA PRO A 70 14.63 -4.71 -1.12
C PRO A 70 13.75 -3.61 -0.54
N ALA A 71 12.60 -4.01 -0.01
CA ALA A 71 11.70 -3.11 0.68
C ALA A 71 12.35 -2.50 1.95
N ASP A 72 12.36 -1.16 2.03
CA ASP A 72 13.01 -0.34 3.06
C ASP A 72 12.03 0.25 4.08
N TYR A 73 10.92 -0.44 4.36
CA TYR A 73 9.92 0.04 5.30
C TYR A 73 10.41 0.01 6.75
N PRO A 74 9.98 0.99 7.57
CA PRO A 74 10.14 0.93 9.01
C PRO A 74 9.47 -0.31 9.60
N ILE A 75 10.13 -0.96 10.55
CA ILE A 75 9.58 -2.12 11.27
C ILE A 75 9.29 -1.71 12.72
N ILE A 76 8.13 -2.11 13.23
CA ILE A 76 7.77 -1.98 14.65
C ILE A 76 7.72 -3.38 15.24
N VAL A 77 8.48 -3.63 16.30
CA VAL A 77 8.45 -4.87 17.07
C VAL A 77 7.81 -4.56 18.42
N LEU A 78 6.66 -5.20 18.67
CA LEU A 78 5.93 -5.11 19.93
C LEU A 78 6.08 -6.43 20.69
N VAL A 79 6.57 -6.34 21.92
CA VAL A 79 6.83 -7.50 22.78
C VAL A 79 5.88 -7.48 23.96
N ASP A 80 5.06 -8.51 24.10
CA ASP A 80 4.19 -8.69 25.27
C ASP A 80 5.04 -8.95 26.52
N THR A 81 4.82 -8.13 27.55
CA THR A 81 5.50 -8.21 28.86
C THR A 81 4.53 -8.51 30.00
N GLY A 82 3.32 -8.98 29.68
CA GLY A 82 2.33 -9.43 30.65
C GLY A 82 2.82 -10.62 31.50
N ASP A 83 1.91 -11.14 32.33
CA ASP A 83 2.22 -12.23 33.26
C ASP A 83 2.87 -13.41 32.52
N ASP A 84 4.13 -13.69 32.88
CA ASP A 84 4.96 -14.74 32.26
C ASP A 84 5.20 -15.89 33.27
N PRO A 85 4.18 -16.72 33.54
CA PRO A 85 4.28 -17.81 34.50
C PRO A 85 5.23 -18.93 34.06
N ARG A 86 5.71 -18.89 32.80
CA ARG A 86 6.64 -19.89 32.23
C ARG A 86 8.08 -19.39 32.15
N GLY A 87 8.32 -18.09 32.29
CA GLY A 87 9.65 -17.48 32.15
C GLY A 87 10.14 -17.38 30.70
N ASP A 88 9.23 -17.39 29.73
CA ASP A 88 9.52 -17.39 28.30
C ASP A 88 10.00 -16.01 27.80
N PHE A 89 9.82 -14.95 28.58
CA PHE A 89 10.24 -13.59 28.20
C PHE A 89 11.74 -13.51 27.91
N ALA A 90 12.57 -14.23 28.65
CA ALA A 90 14.00 -14.28 28.40
C ALA A 90 14.34 -14.88 27.02
N LEU A 91 13.59 -15.91 26.59
CA LEU A 91 13.71 -16.52 25.27
C LEU A 91 13.18 -15.58 24.19
N MET A 92 12.04 -14.93 24.42
CA MET A 92 11.46 -13.97 23.49
C MET A 92 12.39 -12.77 23.26
N ARG A 93 12.99 -12.22 24.33
CA ARG A 93 14.01 -11.16 24.24
C ARG A 93 15.19 -11.60 23.38
N LYS A 94 15.68 -12.84 23.55
CA LYS A 94 16.78 -13.38 22.75
C LYS A 94 16.38 -13.55 21.27
N ALA A 95 15.18 -14.04 21.01
CA ALA A 95 14.65 -14.19 19.66
C ALA A 95 14.48 -12.84 18.95
N VAL A 96 14.01 -11.82 19.65
CA VAL A 96 13.93 -10.43 19.15
C VAL A 96 15.32 -9.91 18.79
N GLY A 97 16.33 -10.14 19.64
CA GLY A 97 17.72 -9.80 19.32
C GLY A 97 18.19 -10.44 18.01
N HIS A 98 18.00 -11.76 17.86
CA HIS A 98 18.35 -12.46 16.62
C HIS A 98 17.57 -11.99 15.40
N PHE A 99 16.31 -11.60 15.57
CA PHE A 99 15.50 -11.02 14.50
C PHE A 99 16.08 -9.68 14.03
N ILE A 100 16.39 -8.77 14.97
CA ILE A 100 16.96 -7.45 14.67
C ILE A 100 18.31 -7.59 13.96
N ASP A 101 19.17 -8.48 14.43
CA ASP A 101 20.48 -8.74 13.81
C ASP A 101 20.32 -9.22 12.35
N ARG A 102 19.25 -9.97 12.06
CA ARG A 102 19.03 -10.60 10.76
C ARG A 102 18.35 -9.71 9.72
N ILE A 103 17.50 -8.76 10.14
CA ILE A 103 16.83 -7.83 9.21
C ILE A 103 17.76 -6.73 8.67
N GLY A 104 18.97 -6.60 9.23
CA GLY A 104 19.99 -5.64 8.80
C GLY A 104 19.68 -4.20 9.18
N GLN A 105 20.40 -3.24 8.60
CA GLN A 105 20.22 -1.82 8.88
C GLN A 105 18.94 -1.29 8.22
N ARG A 106 17.91 -1.04 9.04
CA ARG A 106 16.66 -0.39 8.64
C ARG A 106 16.03 0.34 9.82
N PRO A 107 15.15 1.35 9.59
CA PRO A 107 14.43 2.01 10.67
C PRO A 107 13.61 0.98 11.49
N LEU A 108 13.85 0.93 12.80
CA LEU A 108 13.21 0.01 13.72
C LEU A 108 12.75 0.75 14.99
N ALA A 109 11.52 0.49 15.41
CA ALA A 109 11.03 0.83 16.74
C ALA A 109 10.76 -0.45 17.54
N LEU A 110 11.11 -0.42 18.82
CA LEU A 110 10.82 -1.48 19.79
C LEU A 110 9.87 -0.92 20.86
N GLY A 111 8.80 -1.65 21.13
CA GLY A 111 7.86 -1.35 22.19
C GLY A 111 7.52 -2.59 23.00
N THR A 112 7.09 -2.38 24.23
CA THR A 112 6.48 -3.42 25.06
C THR A 112 5.06 -3.01 25.39
N PHE A 113 4.21 -3.99 25.70
CA PHE A 113 2.84 -3.77 26.16
C PHE A 113 2.47 -4.77 27.25
#